data_AF-A0AAU0VTA3-F1
#
_entry.id   AF-A0AAU0VTA3-F1
#
_cell.length_a   1.000
_cell.length_b   1.000
_cell.length_c   1.000
_cell.angle_alpha   90.00
_cell.angle_beta   90.00
_cell.angle_gamma   90.00
#
_symmetry.space_group_name_H-M   'P 1'
#
loop_
_entity.id
_entity.type
_entity.pdbx_description
1 polymer ?
#
loop_
_entity_poly.entity_id
_entity_poly.type
_entity_poly.pdbx_seq_one_letter_code
_entity_poly.pdbx_strand_id
1 'polypeptide(L)'
;MRSTRAALLLAAAALAPALLLTTTPASAATPATTVSVTAGTPVDQMSDDDVRVAIARILADPKSGKAVIREANEALDGTIEDQRAFLETGYRLAQAEDDRVAIARILADPKSSPALRAAASAVIDGTPEELRHFIEVGQYQVQ
;
A
#
# COMPACT_ATOMS: atom_id res chain seq x y z
N MET A 1 -13.97 28.26 9.29
CA MET A 1 -15.04 27.26 9.49
C MET A 1 -14.55 26.33 10.60
N ARG A 2 -15.04 26.30 11.85
CA ARG A 2 -16.40 26.35 12.46
C ARG A 2 -17.28 25.10 12.19
N SER A 3 -16.93 24.02 12.89
CA SER A 3 -17.81 23.01 13.54
C SER A 3 -16.94 22.25 14.57
N THR A 4 -17.11 22.21 15.90
CA THR A 4 -18.08 22.76 16.89
C THR A 4 -19.11 21.76 17.46
N ARG A 5 -18.90 21.35 18.74
CA ARG A 5 -19.87 20.71 19.69
C ARG A 5 -20.28 19.24 19.39
N ALA A 6 -20.65 18.41 20.39
CA ALA A 6 -20.52 18.51 21.85
C ALA A 6 -20.60 17.14 22.55
N ALA A 7 -20.10 17.14 23.79
CA ALA A 7 -20.20 16.14 24.85
C ALA A 7 -21.56 15.47 25.09
N LEU A 8 -21.50 14.28 25.69
CA LEU A 8 -22.42 13.88 26.77
C LEU A 8 -21.63 13.17 27.90
N LEU A 9 -22.07 13.37 29.14
CA LEU A 9 -21.42 12.98 30.39
C LEU A 9 -22.36 12.10 31.24
N LEU A 10 -21.80 11.56 32.34
CA LEU A 10 -22.47 11.15 33.60
C LEU A 10 -23.22 9.80 33.68
N ALA A 11 -22.62 8.85 34.44
CA ALA A 11 -23.14 8.23 35.67
C ALA A 11 -22.01 7.35 36.27
N ALA A 12 -21.46 7.56 37.47
CA ALA A 12 -22.00 7.26 38.81
C ALA A 12 -22.27 5.76 39.06
N ALA A 13 -21.92 5.12 40.19
CA ALA A 13 -20.98 5.41 41.30
C ALA A 13 -20.83 4.15 42.18
N ALA A 14 -19.73 3.99 42.93
CA ALA A 14 -19.47 2.96 43.97
C ALA A 14 -19.54 1.47 43.51
N LEU A 15 -18.74 0.52 44.01
CA LEU A 15 -18.25 0.28 45.35
C LEU A 15 -17.06 -0.71 45.29
N ALA A 16 -16.02 -0.55 46.12
CA ALA A 16 -14.97 -1.57 46.28
C ALA A 16 -15.46 -2.72 47.21
N PRO A 17 -14.88 -3.93 47.13
CA PRO A 17 -13.76 -4.18 48.04
C PRO A 17 -12.59 -4.94 47.41
N ALA A 18 -11.43 -4.80 48.04
CA ALA A 18 -10.19 -5.47 47.65
C ALA A 18 -10.18 -6.96 48.04
N LEU A 19 -9.54 -7.79 47.22
CA LEU A 19 -8.99 -9.08 47.61
C LEU A 19 -7.62 -9.23 46.95
N LEU A 20 -6.57 -9.42 47.77
CA LEU A 20 -5.21 -9.56 47.29
C LEU A 20 -5.04 -10.87 46.52
N LEU A 21 -4.41 -10.81 45.35
CA LEU A 21 -3.60 -11.93 44.87
C LEU A 21 -2.37 -11.41 44.11
N THR A 22 -1.29 -12.20 44.18
CA THR A 22 0.09 -11.78 43.91
C THR A 22 0.40 -11.52 42.44
N THR A 23 1.34 -10.60 42.21
CA THR A 23 1.78 -10.18 40.88
C THR A 23 2.49 -11.27 40.07
N THR A 24 1.98 -11.54 38.88
CA THR A 24 2.74 -11.82 37.65
C THR A 24 1.82 -11.54 36.45
N PRO A 25 2.20 -10.69 35.48
CA PRO A 25 1.36 -10.40 34.33
C PRO A 25 1.42 -11.55 33.31
N ALA A 26 0.63 -12.59 33.54
CA ALA A 26 0.17 -13.44 32.44
C ALA A 26 -0.72 -12.56 31.55
N SER A 27 -0.16 -12.05 30.45
CA SER A 27 -0.87 -11.15 29.54
C SER A 27 -1.92 -11.92 28.74
N ALA A 28 -3.06 -12.17 29.38
CA ALA A 28 -4.28 -12.63 28.75
C ALA A 28 -4.93 -11.47 27.98
N ALA A 29 -4.22 -10.96 26.98
CA ALA A 29 -4.82 -10.14 25.95
C ALA A 29 -5.69 -11.07 25.09
N THR A 30 -7.00 -10.94 25.30
CA THR A 30 -8.12 -11.15 24.35
C THR A 30 -7.80 -11.92 23.05
N PRO A 31 -8.66 -12.86 22.60
CA PRO A 31 -8.65 -13.22 21.19
C PRO A 31 -8.94 -11.95 20.41
N ALA A 32 -7.87 -11.34 19.87
CA ALA A 32 -8.02 -10.28 18.91
C ALA A 32 -8.83 -10.90 17.80
N THR A 33 -10.02 -10.37 17.56
CA THR A 33 -10.64 -10.49 16.25
C THR A 33 -9.67 -9.81 15.31
N THR A 34 -8.72 -10.60 14.80
CA THR A 34 -8.15 -10.38 13.49
C THR A 34 -9.36 -10.42 12.56
N VAL A 35 -9.97 -9.25 12.40
CA VAL A 35 -10.30 -8.78 11.06
C VAL A 35 -9.01 -8.89 10.28
N SER A 36 -8.79 -10.09 9.73
CA SER A 36 -8.26 -10.19 8.40
C SER A 36 -9.08 -9.19 7.60
N VAL A 37 -8.47 -8.04 7.33
CA VAL A 37 -8.87 -7.23 6.20
C VAL A 37 -8.48 -8.09 5.00
N THR A 38 -9.38 -9.02 4.68
CA THR A 38 -9.48 -9.60 3.35
C THR A 38 -9.65 -8.38 2.45
N ALA A 39 -8.56 -8.00 1.79
CA ALA A 39 -8.53 -6.87 0.87
C ALA A 39 -9.42 -7.12 -0.35
N GLY A 40 -9.81 -8.38 -0.59
CA GLY A 40 -10.88 -8.80 -1.50
C GLY A 40 -12.27 -8.31 -1.09
N THR A 41 -12.56 -7.04 -1.33
CA THR A 41 -13.93 -6.58 -1.65
C THR A 41 -14.07 -5.31 -2.53
N PRO A 42 -13.03 -4.66 -3.11
CA PRO A 42 -13.25 -3.70 -4.19
C PRO A 42 -13.34 -4.39 -5.56
N VAL A 43 -12.45 -5.34 -5.87
CA VAL A 43 -12.35 -5.99 -7.20
C VAL A 43 -13.32 -7.14 -7.41
N ASP A 44 -13.61 -7.96 -6.39
CA ASP A 44 -14.55 -9.09 -6.53
C ASP A 44 -15.99 -8.69 -6.86
N GLN A 45 -16.38 -7.47 -6.47
CA GLN A 45 -17.70 -6.91 -6.75
C GLN A 45 -17.78 -6.23 -8.12
N MET A 46 -16.67 -6.09 -8.84
CA MET A 46 -16.67 -5.51 -10.19
C MET A 46 -17.27 -6.48 -11.20
N SER A 47 -18.04 -5.94 -12.14
CA SER A 47 -18.44 -6.65 -13.35
C SER A 47 -17.20 -7.04 -14.16
N ASP A 48 -17.28 -8.11 -14.93
CA ASP A 48 -16.13 -8.59 -15.72
C ASP A 48 -15.71 -7.55 -16.80
N ASP A 49 -16.66 -6.77 -17.30
CA ASP A 49 -16.40 -5.60 -18.14
C ASP A 49 -15.70 -4.47 -17.38
N ASP A 50 -16.09 -4.18 -16.13
CA ASP A 50 -15.43 -3.16 -15.29
C ASP A 50 -13.99 -3.55 -14.96
N VAL A 51 -13.72 -4.84 -14.71
CA VAL A 51 -12.36 -5.38 -14.53
C VAL A 51 -11.51 -5.13 -15.78
N ARG A 52 -12.02 -5.47 -16.96
CA ARG A 52 -11.34 -5.21 -18.24
C ARG A 52 -11.11 -3.71 -18.48
N VAL A 53 -12.11 -2.87 -18.19
CA VAL A 53 -12.00 -1.42 -18.32
C VAL A 53 -10.96 -0.85 -17.33
N ALA A 54 -10.84 -1.39 -16.12
CA ALA A 54 -9.82 -0.97 -15.17
C ALA A 54 -8.41 -1.31 -15.66
N ILE A 55 -8.18 -2.51 -16.20
CA ILE A 55 -6.88 -2.88 -16.79
C ILE A 55 -6.59 -2.04 -18.04
N ALA A 56 -7.59 -1.81 -18.91
CA ALA A 56 -7.44 -0.95 -20.08
C ALA A 56 -7.12 0.51 -19.70
N ARG A 57 -7.67 1.03 -18.59
CA ARG A 57 -7.30 2.35 -18.05
C ARG A 57 -5.86 2.40 -17.53
N ILE A 58 -5.39 1.33 -16.89
CA ILE A 58 -3.99 1.19 -16.49
C ILE A 58 -3.08 1.20 -17.73
N LEU A 59 -3.40 0.43 -18.77
CA LEU A 59 -2.65 0.40 -20.03
C LEU A 59 -2.69 1.74 -20.80
N ALA A 60 -3.75 2.54 -20.62
CA ALA A 60 -3.89 3.85 -21.22
C ALA A 60 -3.18 4.99 -20.45
N ASP A 61 -2.76 4.77 -19.20
CA ASP A 61 -2.00 5.76 -18.44
C ASP A 61 -0.54 5.80 -18.94
N PRO A 62 -0.04 6.95 -19.46
CA PRO A 62 1.36 7.07 -19.89
C PRO A 62 2.38 6.96 -18.75
N LYS A 63 1.95 6.92 -17.48
CA LYS A 63 2.78 6.64 -16.31
C LYS A 63 2.97 5.15 -16.03
N SER A 64 2.19 4.28 -16.66
CA SER A 64 2.33 2.83 -16.50
C SER A 64 3.67 2.37 -17.08
N GLY A 65 4.46 1.70 -16.24
CA GLY A 65 5.77 1.21 -16.63
C GLY A 65 5.72 -0.08 -17.46
N LYS A 66 6.90 -0.61 -17.78
CA LYS A 66 7.04 -1.77 -18.67
C LYS A 66 6.60 -3.08 -18.02
N ALA A 67 6.83 -3.25 -16.72
CA ALA A 67 6.36 -4.43 -15.99
C ALA A 67 4.84 -4.38 -15.83
N VAL A 68 4.27 -3.23 -15.42
CA VAL A 68 2.81 -3.03 -15.33
C VAL A 68 2.13 -3.33 -16.67
N ILE A 69 2.67 -2.84 -17.79
CA ILE A 69 2.12 -3.13 -19.13
C ILE A 69 2.23 -4.61 -19.48
N ARG A 70 3.35 -5.28 -19.15
CA ARG A 70 3.54 -6.72 -19.42
C ARG A 70 2.48 -7.56 -18.69
N GLU A 71 2.41 -7.43 -17.37
CA GLU A 71 1.47 -8.21 -16.54
C GLU A 71 0.01 -7.88 -16.84
N ALA A 72 -0.29 -6.62 -17.19
CA ALA A 72 -1.64 -6.22 -17.61
C ALA A 72 -2.07 -6.87 -18.93
N ASN A 73 -1.15 -7.09 -19.89
CA ASN A 73 -1.48 -7.83 -21.11
C ASN A 73 -1.60 -9.34 -20.84
N GLU A 74 -0.70 -9.92 -20.05
CA GLU A 74 -0.76 -11.34 -19.67
C GLU A 74 -2.08 -11.67 -18.94
N ALA A 75 -2.54 -10.79 -18.04
CA ALA A 75 -3.85 -10.91 -17.41
C ALA A 75 -5.01 -10.79 -18.41
N LEU A 76 -4.94 -9.88 -19.40
CA LEU A 76 -5.99 -9.73 -20.42
C LEU A 76 -6.08 -10.91 -21.39
N ASP A 77 -4.96 -11.56 -21.71
CA ASP A 77 -4.90 -12.81 -22.49
C ASP A 77 -5.40 -14.03 -21.69
N GLY A 78 -5.40 -13.93 -20.35
CA GLY A 78 -5.89 -14.95 -19.42
C GLY A 78 -7.40 -14.93 -19.13
N THR A 79 -7.79 -15.51 -18.00
CA THR A 79 -9.17 -15.57 -17.54
C THR A 79 -9.58 -14.31 -16.76
N ILE A 80 -10.87 -14.17 -16.46
CA ILE A 80 -11.35 -13.11 -15.56
C ILE A 80 -10.75 -13.22 -14.15
N GLU A 81 -10.44 -14.43 -13.68
CA GLU A 81 -9.80 -14.63 -12.37
C GLU A 81 -8.37 -14.08 -12.37
N ASP A 82 -7.62 -14.28 -13.46
CA ASP A 82 -6.28 -13.70 -13.66
C ASP A 82 -6.34 -12.16 -13.71
N GLN A 83 -7.36 -11.60 -14.35
CA GLN A 83 -7.60 -10.16 -14.41
C GLN A 83 -7.93 -9.55 -13.04
N ARG A 84 -8.73 -10.25 -12.22
CA ARG A 84 -9.02 -9.85 -10.84
C ARG A 84 -7.76 -9.96 -9.96
N ALA A 85 -7.02 -11.06 -10.05
CA ALA A 85 -5.77 -11.27 -9.32
C ALA A 85 -4.68 -10.23 -9.67
N PHE A 86 -4.60 -9.84 -10.95
CA PHE A 86 -3.76 -8.72 -11.38
C PHE A 86 -4.17 -7.41 -10.70
N LEU A 87 -5.46 -7.04 -10.71
CA LEU A 87 -5.90 -5.81 -10.06
C LEU A 87 -5.72 -5.82 -8.53
N GLU A 88 -5.86 -6.99 -7.87
CA GLU A 88 -5.72 -7.12 -6.42
C GLU A 88 -4.25 -7.10 -5.95
N THR A 89 -3.37 -7.81 -6.66
CA THR A 89 -1.99 -8.07 -6.22
C THR A 89 -0.95 -7.81 -7.31
N GLY A 90 -1.16 -8.31 -8.53
CA GLY A 90 -0.19 -8.22 -9.63
C GLY A 90 0.21 -6.78 -9.98
N TYR A 91 -0.74 -5.84 -9.98
CA TYR A 91 -0.50 -4.42 -10.26
C TYR A 91 0.51 -3.81 -9.27
N ARG A 92 0.40 -4.11 -7.97
CA ARG A 92 1.34 -3.59 -6.96
C ARG A 92 2.74 -4.18 -7.11
N LEU A 93 2.84 -5.47 -7.47
CA LEU A 93 4.12 -6.13 -7.70
C LEU A 93 4.80 -5.58 -8.97
N ALA A 94 4.07 -5.48 -10.07
CA ALA A 94 4.56 -4.94 -11.33
C ALA A 94 4.95 -3.45 -11.20
N GLN A 95 4.19 -2.68 -10.44
CA GLN A 95 4.52 -1.29 -10.11
C GLN A 95 5.80 -1.19 -9.28
N ALA A 96 6.00 -2.08 -8.30
CA ALA A 96 7.25 -2.14 -7.55
C ALA A 96 8.46 -2.51 -8.43
N GLU A 97 8.31 -3.42 -9.41
CA GLU A 97 9.37 -3.69 -10.39
C GLU A 97 9.72 -2.43 -11.21
N ASP A 98 8.72 -1.74 -11.75
CA ASP A 98 8.93 -0.52 -12.54
C ASP A 98 9.54 0.62 -11.71
N ASP A 99 9.12 0.78 -10.44
CA ASP A 99 9.67 1.76 -9.51
C ASP A 99 11.15 1.45 -9.18
N ARG A 100 11.52 0.18 -8.94
CA ARG A 100 12.93 -0.24 -8.77
C ARG A 100 13.75 0.02 -10.04
N VAL A 101 13.19 -0.25 -11.22
CA VAL A 101 13.86 0.02 -12.50
C VAL A 101 14.01 1.53 -12.75
N ALA A 102 13.06 2.37 -12.33
CA ALA A 102 13.19 3.82 -12.39
C ALA A 102 14.34 4.31 -11.51
N ILE A 103 14.47 3.79 -10.28
CA ILE A 103 15.54 4.15 -9.34
C ILE A 103 16.90 3.63 -9.83
N ALA A 104 16.97 2.43 -10.41
CA ALA A 104 18.17 1.91 -11.06
C ALA A 104 18.63 2.80 -12.24
N ARG A 105 17.69 3.37 -13.02
CA ARG A 105 18.00 4.35 -14.07
C ARG A 105 18.56 5.65 -13.49
N ILE A 106 18.03 6.14 -12.37
CA ILE A 106 18.57 7.34 -11.68
C ILE A 106 20.02 7.11 -11.21
N LEU A 107 20.33 5.91 -10.70
CA LEU A 107 21.69 5.54 -10.32
C LEU A 107 22.64 5.48 -11.53
N ALA A 108 22.16 4.92 -12.65
CA ALA A 108 22.92 4.77 -13.88
C ALA A 108 23.07 6.07 -14.71
N ASP A 109 22.19 7.05 -14.56
CA ASP A 109 22.30 8.34 -15.27
C ASP A 109 23.54 9.11 -14.76
N PRO A 110 24.53 9.45 -15.61
CA PRO A 110 25.69 10.24 -15.19
C PRO A 110 25.33 11.65 -14.71
N LYS A 111 24.15 12.18 -15.04
CA LYS A 111 23.68 13.53 -14.65
C LYS A 111 23.06 13.62 -13.26
N SER A 112 22.75 12.50 -12.60
CA SER A 112 22.15 12.53 -11.27
C SER A 112 23.13 13.07 -10.22
N SER A 113 22.63 13.91 -9.31
CA SER A 113 23.42 14.52 -8.24
C SER A 113 23.97 13.44 -7.29
N PRO A 114 25.17 13.61 -6.69
CA PRO A 114 25.74 12.64 -5.75
C PRO A 114 24.80 12.29 -4.58
N ALA A 115 24.11 13.30 -4.03
CA ALA A 115 23.12 13.11 -2.97
C ALA A 115 21.88 12.33 -3.45
N LEU A 116 21.41 12.58 -4.68
CA LEU A 116 20.30 11.83 -5.28
C LEU A 116 20.67 10.36 -5.51
N ARG A 117 21.91 10.07 -5.95
CA ARG A 117 22.41 8.69 -6.03
C ARG A 117 22.51 8.02 -4.67
N ALA A 118 22.99 8.72 -3.65
CA ALA A 118 23.08 8.16 -2.30
C ALA A 118 21.68 7.78 -1.74
N ALA A 119 20.69 8.65 -1.91
CA ALA A 119 19.31 8.39 -1.51
C ALA A 119 18.67 7.25 -2.35
N ALA A 120 18.85 7.26 -3.67
CA ALA A 120 18.41 6.17 -4.56
C ALA A 120 19.00 4.81 -4.17
N SER A 121 20.29 4.77 -3.82
CA SER A 121 20.97 3.54 -3.38
C SER A 121 20.55 3.05 -2.01
N ALA A 122 19.99 3.92 -1.15
CA ALA A 122 19.48 3.53 0.16
C ALA A 122 18.07 2.89 0.07
N VAL A 123 17.32 3.20 -0.99
CA VAL A 123 15.90 2.80 -1.13
C VAL A 123 15.66 1.71 -2.18
N ILE A 124 16.60 1.44 -3.09
CA ILE A 124 16.42 0.47 -4.21
C ILE A 124 16.13 -0.98 -3.76
N ASP A 125 16.53 -1.35 -2.55
CA ASP A 125 16.25 -2.64 -1.91
C ASP A 125 15.20 -2.54 -0.77
N GLY A 126 14.53 -1.39 -0.67
CA GLY A 126 13.42 -1.14 0.24
C GLY A 126 12.08 -1.68 -0.26
N THR A 127 11.04 -1.39 0.50
CA THR A 127 9.65 -1.77 0.21
C THR A 127 9.05 -0.98 -0.97
N PRO A 128 7.99 -1.48 -1.64
CA PRO A 128 7.25 -0.74 -2.65
C PRO A 128 6.82 0.67 -2.21
N GLU A 129 6.47 0.83 -0.94
CA GLU A 129 6.05 2.12 -0.37
C GLU A 129 7.22 3.11 -0.27
N GLU A 130 8.42 2.65 0.12
CA GLU A 130 9.62 3.49 0.18
C GLU A 130 10.12 3.87 -1.22
N LEU A 131 10.13 2.92 -2.15
CA LEU A 131 10.44 3.15 -3.58
C LEU A 131 9.52 4.24 -4.15
N ARG A 132 8.22 4.11 -3.89
CA ARG A 132 7.20 5.07 -4.32
C ARG A 132 7.39 6.45 -3.69
N HIS A 133 7.63 6.49 -2.38
CA HIS A 133 7.87 7.73 -1.65
C HIS A 133 9.11 8.47 -2.15
N PHE A 134 10.17 7.75 -2.53
CA PHE A 134 11.36 8.35 -3.12
C PHE A 134 11.09 8.96 -4.50
N ILE A 135 10.31 8.28 -5.35
CA ILE A 135 9.93 8.77 -6.68
C ILE A 135 8.98 9.99 -6.58
N GLU A 136 8.00 9.97 -5.67
CA GLU A 136 7.02 11.05 -5.53
C GLU A 136 7.56 12.26 -4.76
N VAL A 137 8.29 12.04 -3.66
CA VAL A 137 8.71 13.10 -2.71
C VAL A 137 10.24 13.28 -2.68
N GLY A 138 10.98 12.17 -2.71
CA GLY A 138 12.44 12.16 -2.56
C GLY A 138 13.15 13.09 -3.54
N GLN A 139 12.80 13.03 -4.83
CA GLN A 139 13.38 13.88 -5.89
C GLN A 139 13.30 15.40 -5.66
N TYR A 140 12.38 15.87 -4.80
CA TYR A 140 12.25 17.30 -4.45
C TYR A 140 13.03 17.69 -3.19
N GLN A 141 13.40 16.74 -2.33
CA GLN A 141 14.19 17.00 -1.12
C GLN A 141 15.71 17.02 -1.38
N VAL A 142 16.17 16.49 -2.52
CA VAL A 142 17.60 16.43 -2.91
C VAL A 142 17.98 17.43 -4.02
N GLN A 143 17.16 18.45 -4.24
CA GLN A 143 17.32 19.47 -5.28
C GLN A 143 18.16 20.66 -4.83
#